data_AF-A0A533QSE3-F1
#
_entry.id   AF-A0A533QSE3-F1
#
_cell.length_a   1.000
_cell.length_b   1.000
_cell.length_c   1.000
_cell.angle_alpha   90.00
_cell.angle_beta   90.00
_cell.angle_gamma   90.00
#
_symmetry.space_group_name_H-M   'P 1'
#
loop_
_entity.id
_entity.type
_entity.pdbx_description
1 polymer ?
#
loop_
_entity_poly.entity_id
_entity_poly.type
_entity_poly.pdbx_seq_one_letter_code
_entity_poly.pdbx_strand_id
1 'polypeptide(L)'
;MTPAAKLTDPAYLPAIVRAEFDSALDALLALTIPRGEAMDLLVASWLTAEPGCLLTTIDGGRPVVVLRTADGRWAACNAFLHHSCSSHADAERRLRRLLRRQQRGCVACLPAAVVTLARETTRATD
;
A
#
# COMPACT_ATOMS: atom_id res chain seq x y z
N MET A 1 -9.66 1.64 21.25
CA MET A 1 -8.65 0.66 20.82
C MET A 1 -9.13 -0.03 19.55
N THR A 2 -8.67 0.42 18.39
CA THR A 2 -8.95 -0.24 17.11
C THR A 2 -7.96 -1.39 16.98
N PRO A 3 -8.38 -2.65 16.77
CA PRO A 3 -7.43 -3.74 16.68
C PRO A 3 -6.50 -3.50 15.49
N ALA A 4 -5.19 -3.57 15.74
CA ALA A 4 -4.17 -3.54 14.70
C ALA A 4 -4.57 -4.56 13.62
N ALA A 5 -4.68 -4.10 12.36
CA ALA A 5 -5.09 -4.95 11.26
C ALA A 5 -4.14 -6.16 11.19
N LYS A 6 -4.66 -7.37 11.46
CA LYS A 6 -3.90 -8.61 11.31
C LYS A 6 -3.63 -8.85 9.83
N LEU A 7 -2.51 -8.37 9.32
CA LEU A 7 -2.02 -8.69 7.97
C LEU A 7 -1.80 -10.20 7.87
N THR A 8 -2.34 -10.88 6.85
CA THR A 8 -2.08 -12.29 6.53
C THR A 8 -0.73 -12.47 5.81
N ASP A 9 -0.18 -13.69 5.75
CA ASP A 9 1.07 -13.96 5.03
C ASP A 9 0.83 -14.93 3.85
N PRO A 10 1.06 -14.53 2.59
CA PRO A 10 1.25 -13.15 2.10
C PRO A 10 -0.04 -12.32 2.25
N ALA A 11 0.08 -10.98 2.27
CA ALA A 11 -1.06 -10.08 2.39
C ALA A 11 -1.42 -9.46 1.03
N TYR A 12 -2.62 -9.74 0.56
CA TYR A 12 -3.22 -9.04 -0.58
C TYR A 12 -4.16 -7.95 -0.08
N LEU A 13 -3.94 -6.71 -0.51
CA LEU A 13 -4.68 -5.54 -0.06
C LEU A 13 -5.46 -4.90 -1.21
N PRO A 14 -6.77 -4.67 -1.05
CA PRO A 14 -7.50 -3.79 -1.96
C PRO A 14 -6.93 -2.37 -1.88
N ALA A 15 -6.69 -1.76 -3.04
CA ALA A 15 -6.21 -0.40 -3.16
C ALA A 15 -7.04 0.35 -4.22
N ILE A 16 -7.51 1.55 -3.89
CA ILE A 16 -8.27 2.40 -4.82
C ILE A 16 -7.32 3.46 -5.37
N VAL A 17 -7.17 3.50 -6.69
CA VAL A 17 -6.28 4.42 -7.40
C VAL A 17 -6.85 5.83 -7.32
N ARG A 18 -6.04 6.78 -6.85
CA ARG A 18 -6.35 8.21 -6.87
C ARG A 18 -5.82 8.89 -8.13
N ALA A 19 -4.59 8.55 -8.52
CA ALA A 19 -3.90 9.10 -9.68
C ALA A 19 -2.71 8.22 -10.07
N GLU A 20 -2.22 8.41 -11.29
CA GLU A 20 -1.05 7.73 -11.85
C GLU A 20 0.01 8.75 -12.25
N PHE A 21 1.28 8.41 -12.00
CA PHE A 21 2.43 9.28 -12.19
C PHE A 21 3.57 8.51 -12.85
N ASP A 22 4.47 9.23 -13.50
CA ASP A 22 5.63 8.61 -14.14
C ASP A 22 6.80 8.41 -13.14
N SER A 23 6.70 9.04 -11.97
CA SER A 23 7.68 8.99 -10.87
C SER A 23 7.03 8.49 -9.58
N ALA A 24 7.74 7.58 -8.90
CA ALA A 24 7.33 7.10 -7.57
C ALA A 24 7.29 8.23 -6.54
N LEU A 25 8.22 9.19 -6.63
CA LEU A 25 8.25 10.35 -5.73
C LEU A 25 6.99 11.20 -5.90
N ASP A 26 6.58 11.48 -7.14
CA ASP A 26 5.39 12.29 -7.39
C ASP A 26 4.12 11.57 -6.91
N ALA A 27 4.06 10.25 -7.06
CA ALA A 27 2.98 9.43 -6.51
C ALA A 27 2.90 9.50 -4.98
N LEU A 28 4.05 9.48 -4.28
CA LEU A 28 4.10 9.64 -2.82
C LEU A 28 3.66 11.05 -2.39
N LEU A 29 4.14 12.09 -3.07
CA LEU A 29 3.76 13.48 -2.78
C LEU A 29 2.25 13.72 -3.02
N ALA A 30 1.67 13.10 -4.05
CA ALA A 30 0.23 13.16 -4.32
C ALA A 30 -0.64 12.50 -3.23
N LEU A 31 -0.05 11.60 -2.44
CA LEU A 31 -0.65 11.02 -1.23
C LEU A 31 -0.45 11.89 0.01
N THR A 32 0.05 13.13 -0.16
CA THR A 32 0.32 14.09 0.91
C THR A 32 1.36 13.60 1.93
N ILE A 33 2.29 12.73 1.49
CA ILE A 33 3.44 12.33 2.32
C ILE A 33 4.46 13.49 2.29
N PRO A 34 4.99 13.93 3.44
CA PRO A 34 6.06 14.93 3.47
C PRO A 34 7.25 14.52 2.62
N ARG A 35 7.87 15.46 1.91
CA ARG A 35 8.94 15.15 0.95
C ARG A 35 10.11 14.38 1.56
N GLY A 36 10.50 14.70 2.79
CA GLY A 36 11.56 13.99 3.52
C GLY A 36 11.20 12.51 3.69
N GLU A 37 10.04 12.22 4.28
CA GLU A 37 9.55 10.86 4.46
C GLU A 37 9.37 10.11 3.14
N ALA A 38 8.90 10.78 2.08
CA ALA A 38 8.78 10.18 0.77
C ALA A 38 10.14 9.75 0.20
N MET A 39 11.18 10.57 0.38
CA MET A 39 12.55 10.21 -0.01
C MET A 39 13.09 9.05 0.82
N ASP A 40 12.85 9.06 2.14
CA ASP A 40 13.28 7.98 3.03
C ASP A 40 12.63 6.65 2.64
N LEU A 41 11.33 6.65 2.31
CA LEU A 41 10.61 5.48 1.80
C LEU A 41 11.18 4.98 0.47
N LEU A 42 11.51 5.88 -0.46
CA LEU A 42 12.13 5.51 -1.74
C LEU A 42 13.51 4.88 -1.54
N VAL A 43 14.35 5.49 -0.70
CA VAL A 43 15.68 4.98 -0.39
C VAL A 43 15.58 3.61 0.28
N ALA A 44 14.68 3.46 1.26
CA ALA A 44 14.44 2.17 1.91
C ALA A 44 14.00 1.09 0.92
N SER A 45 13.22 1.46 -0.10
CA SER A 45 12.76 0.53 -1.13
C SER A 45 13.89 0.00 -2.02
N TRP A 46 14.97 0.75 -2.24
CA TRP A 46 16.10 0.29 -3.05
C TRP A 46 16.83 -0.91 -2.46
N LEU A 47 16.69 -1.14 -1.15
CA LEU A 47 17.23 -2.32 -0.48
C LEU A 47 16.40 -3.58 -0.77
N THR A 48 15.24 -3.44 -1.44
CA THR A 48 14.40 -4.54 -1.87
C THR A 48 14.62 -4.83 -3.35
N ALA A 49 14.65 -6.11 -3.73
CA ALA A 49 14.93 -6.52 -5.11
C ALA A 49 13.88 -6.03 -6.12
N GLU A 50 12.66 -5.71 -5.67
CA GLU A 50 11.55 -5.22 -6.50
C GLU A 50 10.74 -4.16 -5.73
N PRO A 51 11.09 -2.86 -5.83
CA PRO A 51 10.44 -1.78 -5.08
C PRO A 51 9.05 -1.40 -5.65
N GLY A 52 8.36 -2.33 -6.30
CA GLY A 52 7.08 -2.08 -6.98
C GLY A 52 5.90 -1.76 -6.05
N CYS A 53 6.12 -1.73 -4.73
CA CYS A 53 5.10 -1.48 -3.71
C CYS A 53 5.71 -0.71 -2.53
N LEU A 54 5.18 0.47 -2.26
CA LEU A 54 5.55 1.31 -1.12
C LEU A 54 4.30 1.55 -0.27
N LEU A 55 4.22 0.89 0.88
CA LEU A 55 3.09 1.02 1.81
C LEU A 55 3.51 1.91 2.98
N THR A 56 2.67 2.88 3.33
CA THR A 56 2.85 3.70 4.54
C THR A 56 1.49 4.14 5.10
N THR A 57 1.52 4.85 6.21
CA THR A 57 0.38 5.53 6.81
C THR A 57 0.65 7.02 6.82
N ILE A 58 -0.33 7.80 6.39
CA ILE A 58 -0.29 9.28 6.46
C ILE A 58 -1.06 9.78 7.68
N ASP A 59 -0.93 11.08 7.95
CA ASP A 59 -1.63 11.77 9.03
C ASP A 59 -3.12 11.38 9.11
N GLY A 60 -3.56 11.07 10.33
CA GLY A 60 -4.87 10.48 10.60
C GLY A 60 -4.92 8.95 10.49
N GLY A 61 -3.75 8.29 10.38
CA GLY A 61 -3.63 6.83 10.42
C GLY A 61 -4.17 6.12 9.17
N ARG A 62 -4.36 6.86 8.07
CA ARG A 62 -4.91 6.30 6.82
C ARG A 62 -3.81 5.55 6.06
N PRO A 63 -3.98 4.25 5.77
CA PRO A 63 -3.02 3.52 4.97
C PRO A 63 -3.09 3.96 3.50
N VAL A 64 -1.92 4.15 2.90
CA VAL A 64 -1.76 4.49 1.48
C VAL A 64 -0.66 3.65 0.87
N VAL A 65 -0.79 3.35 -0.42
CA VAL A 65 0.20 2.54 -1.13
C VAL A 65 0.51 3.16 -2.49
N VAL A 66 1.78 3.15 -2.86
CA VAL A 66 2.24 3.45 -4.22
C VAL A 66 2.62 2.14 -4.89
N LEU A 67 2.04 1.86 -6.05
CA LEU A 67 2.21 0.60 -6.77
C LEU A 67 2.72 0.85 -8.18
N ARG A 68 3.73 0.11 -8.60
CA ARG A 68 4.17 0.11 -9.99
C ARG A 68 3.15 -0.66 -10.83
N THR A 69 2.59 0.00 -11.84
CA THR A 69 1.60 -0.58 -12.75
C THR A 69 2.29 -1.34 -13.88
N ALA A 70 1.53 -2.18 -14.60
CA ALA A 70 2.06 -3.03 -15.67
C ALA A 70 2.62 -2.24 -16.87
N ASP A 71 2.16 -1.01 -17.07
CA ASP A 71 2.67 -0.06 -18.07
C ASP A 71 3.92 0.71 -17.56
N GLY A 72 4.41 0.40 -16.36
CA GLY A 72 5.62 0.99 -15.79
C GLY A 72 5.41 2.30 -15.03
N ARG A 73 4.18 2.82 -15.00
CA ARG A 73 3.81 4.01 -14.21
C ARG A 73 3.63 3.66 -12.73
N TRP A 74 3.32 4.67 -11.91
CA TRP A 74 3.14 4.56 -10.47
C TRP A 74 1.75 5.03 -10.07
N ALA A 75 0.95 4.12 -9.53
CA ALA A 75 -0.39 4.40 -9.02
C ALA A 75 -0.33 4.79 -7.53
N ALA A 76 -0.77 6.00 -7.23
CA ALA A 76 -1.00 6.49 -5.87
C ALA A 76 -2.38 6.01 -5.39
N CYS A 77 -2.43 5.20 -4.32
CA CYS A 77 -3.66 4.54 -3.91
C CYS A 77 -3.98 4.72 -2.42
N ASN A 78 -5.27 4.78 -2.10
CA ASN A 78 -5.75 4.53 -0.75
C ASN A 78 -5.75 3.01 -0.50
N ALA A 79 -5.07 2.56 0.55
CA ALA A 79 -4.96 1.14 0.89
C ALA A 79 -5.94 0.74 2.00
N PHE A 80 -6.53 -0.44 1.87
CA PHE A 80 -7.54 -0.95 2.79
C PHE A 80 -7.00 -2.12 3.63
N LEU A 81 -6.14 -1.81 4.62
CA LEU A 81 -5.46 -2.81 5.45
C LEU A 81 -6.41 -3.80 6.16
N HIS A 82 -7.51 -3.30 6.72
CA HIS A 82 -8.51 -4.15 7.38
C HIS A 82 -9.23 -5.12 6.43
N HIS A 83 -9.06 -4.93 5.12
CA HIS A 83 -9.60 -5.80 4.09
C HIS A 83 -8.54 -6.74 3.50
N SER A 84 -7.39 -6.93 4.18
CA SER A 84 -6.35 -7.86 3.75
C SER A 84 -6.84 -9.30 3.58
N CYS A 85 -6.36 -9.97 2.54
CA CYS A 85 -6.66 -11.36 2.21
C CYS A 85 -5.38 -12.18 2.10
N SER A 86 -5.51 -13.50 2.22
CA SER A 86 -4.45 -14.47 1.90
C SER A 86 -4.41 -14.87 0.43
N SER A 87 -5.39 -14.44 -0.38
CA SER A 87 -5.44 -14.72 -1.82
C SER A 87 -5.72 -13.47 -2.65
N HIS A 88 -5.11 -13.40 -3.84
CA HIS A 88 -5.35 -12.33 -4.81
C HIS A 88 -6.82 -12.26 -5.24
N ALA A 89 -7.43 -13.42 -5.51
CA ALA A 89 -8.82 -13.51 -5.96
C ALA A 89 -9.83 -12.97 -4.92
N ASP A 90 -9.57 -13.20 -3.63
CA ASP A 90 -10.42 -12.66 -2.57
C ASP A 90 -10.24 -11.16 -2.39
N ALA A 91 -9.01 -10.67 -2.53
CA ALA A 91 -8.72 -9.23 -2.52
C ALA A 91 -9.40 -8.51 -3.69
N GLU A 92 -9.37 -9.08 -4.90
CA GLU A 92 -10.11 -8.54 -6.04
C GLU A 92 -11.62 -8.52 -5.78
N ARG A 93 -12.17 -9.61 -5.22
CA ARG A 93 -13.61 -9.67 -4.91
C ARG A 93 -14.00 -8.60 -3.89
N ARG A 94 -13.16 -8.35 -2.89
CA ARG A 94 -13.34 -7.25 -1.92
C ARG A 94 -13.22 -5.89 -2.58
N LEU A 95 -12.23 -5.70 -3.44
CA LEU A 95 -12.02 -4.46 -4.19
C LEU A 95 -13.26 -4.10 -5.01
N ARG A 96 -13.84 -5.07 -5.75
CA ARG A 96 -15.06 -4.85 -6.53
C ARG A 96 -16.25 -4.36 -5.69
N ARG A 97 -16.30 -4.70 -4.39
CA ARG A 97 -17.33 -4.20 -3.46
C ARG A 97 -17.03 -2.79 -2.93
N LEU A 98 -15.75 -2.40 -2.87
CA LEU A 98 -15.32 -1.08 -2.39
C LEU A 98 -15.39 -0.01 -3.49
N LEU A 99 -15.17 -0.41 -4.74
CA LEU A 99 -15.18 0.51 -5.88
C LEU A 99 -16.55 1.14 -6.08
N ARG A 100 -16.56 2.46 -6.21
CA ARG A 100 -17.72 3.24 -6.65
C ARG A 100 -17.69 3.44 -8.16
N ARG A 101 -18.81 3.86 -8.75
CA ARG A 101 -18.89 4.20 -10.17
C ARG A 101 -17.74 5.17 -10.53
N GLN A 102 -17.02 4.87 -11.62
CA GLN A 102 -15.84 5.58 -12.14
C GLN A 102 -14.50 5.37 -11.40
N GLN A 103 -14.45 4.64 -10.28
CA GLN A 103 -13.17 4.40 -9.59
C GLN A 103 -12.41 3.23 -10.22
N ARG A 104 -11.09 3.38 -10.31
CA ARG A 104 -10.15 2.30 -10.63
C ARG A 104 -9.54 1.76 -9.33
N GLY A 105 -9.18 0.49 -9.34
CA GLY A 105 -8.53 -0.15 -8.21
C GLY A 105 -7.55 -1.22 -8.65
N CYS A 106 -6.68 -1.58 -7.72
CA CYS A 106 -5.67 -2.62 -7.87
C CYS A 106 -5.55 -3.41 -6.57
N VAL A 107 -4.90 -4.57 -6.65
CA VAL A 107 -4.57 -5.39 -5.49
C VAL A 107 -3.07 -5.25 -5.24
N ALA A 108 -2.70 -4.68 -4.10
CA ALA A 108 -1.30 -4.70 -3.66
C ALA A 108 -0.98 -6.10 -3.13
N CYS A 109 0.20 -6.62 -3.48
CA CYS A 109 0.76 -7.81 -2.85
C CYS A 109 1.89 -7.37 -1.92
N LEU A 110 1.76 -7.62 -0.63
CA LEU A 110 2.85 -7.44 0.32
C LEU A 110 3.58 -8.77 0.48
N PRO A 111 4.90 -8.80 0.22
CA PRO A 111 5.72 -9.97 0.51
C PRO A 111 5.67 -10.32 2.01
N ALA A 112 5.80 -11.62 2.31
CA ALA A 112 5.88 -12.17 3.66
C ALA A 112 6.86 -11.42 4.57
N ALA A 113 8.03 -11.05 4.03
CA ALA A 113 9.06 -10.31 4.74
C ALA A 113 8.57 -8.91 5.18
N VAL A 114 7.83 -8.20 4.33
CA VAL A 114 7.25 -6.88 4.63
C VAL A 114 6.13 -7.00 5.65
N VAL A 115 5.30 -8.05 5.54
CA VAL A 115 4.23 -8.33 6.52
C VAL A 115 4.82 -8.64 7.91
N THR A 116 5.94 -9.35 7.97
CA THR A 116 6.61 -9.72 9.21
C THR A 116 7.20 -8.48 9.90
N LEU A 117 7.93 -7.65 9.15
CA LEU A 117 8.45 -6.37 9.65
C LEU A 117 7.32 -5.44 10.13
N ALA A 118 6.24 -5.31 9.37
CA ALA A 118 5.10 -4.46 9.75
C ALA A 118 4.42 -4.93 11.05
N ARG A 119 4.39 -6.24 11.32
CA ARG A 119 3.86 -6.82 12.57
C ARG A 119 4.79 -6.59 13.76
N GLU A 120 6.10 -6.51 13.55
CA GLU A 120 7.08 -6.25 14.60
C GLU A 120 7.08 -4.79 15.02
N THR A 121 6.99 -3.86 14.06
CA THR A 121 6.94 -2.41 14.34
C THR A 121 5.67 -2.03 15.10
N THR A 122 4.53 -2.68 14.82
CA THR A 122 3.28 -2.46 15.57
C THR A 122 3.29 -3.02 16.99
N ARG A 123 4.19 -3.94 17.34
CA ARG A 123 4.35 -4.46 18.71
C ARG A 123 5.32 -3.64 19.57
N ALA A 124 6.23 -2.89 18.94
CA ALA A 124 7.22 -2.08 19.65
C ALA A 124 6.67 -0.74 20.17
N THR A 125 5.41 -0.41 19.86
CA THR A 125 4.74 0.85 20.22
C THR A 125 3.61 0.69 21.25
N ASP A 126 3.42 -0.51 21.81
CA ASP A 126 2.48 -0.82 22.90
C ASP A 126 3.17 -0.84 24.27
#